data_AF-A0A7K5P1N7-F1
#
_entry.id   AF-A0A7K5P1N7-F1
#
_cell.length_a   1.000
_cell.length_b   1.000
_cell.length_c   1.000
_cell.angle_alpha   90.00
_cell.angle_beta   90.00
_cell.angle_gamma   90.00
#
_symmetry.space_group_name_H-M   'P 1'
#
loop_
_entity.id
_entity.type
_entity.pdbx_description
1 polymer ?
#
loop_
_entity_poly.entity_id
_entity_poly.type
_entity_poly.pdbx_seq_one_letter_code
_entity_poly.pdbx_strand_id
1 'polypeptide(L)'
;QVRSPLSASILGEQTLVVTEEKVTVTELRAQVVAGLALELRPQPGHHPAMVTVTARGTPTLRIPKQEATLSLWLSFSDRTLAPLELYGWQDAAVAVTSLDPSVATVGGVSPGVPTARPWVVAEGPGRGALLQLHLHPPDACRRGRHRAAALATATAWL
;
A
#
# COMPACT_ATOMS: atom_id res chain seq x y z
N GLN A 1 4.68 -15.34 -18.65
CA GLN A 1 5.87 -16.11 -19.09
C GLN A 1 7.12 -15.48 -18.51
N VAL A 2 8.03 -16.28 -17.95
CA VAL A 2 9.35 -15.85 -17.48
C VAL A 2 10.40 -16.44 -18.43
N ARG A 3 11.31 -15.58 -18.91
CA ARG A 3 12.37 -15.97 -19.85
C ARG A 3 13.75 -15.81 -19.22
N SER A 4 14.64 -16.73 -19.56
CA SER A 4 16.07 -16.60 -19.25
C SER A 4 16.65 -15.43 -20.03
N PRO A 5 17.33 -14.48 -19.36
CA PRO A 5 18.01 -13.37 -20.04
C PRO A 5 19.24 -13.82 -20.84
N LEU A 6 19.76 -15.03 -20.59
CA LEU A 6 20.97 -15.55 -21.23
C LEU A 6 20.66 -16.43 -22.46
N SER A 7 19.58 -17.22 -22.41
CA SER A 7 19.27 -18.24 -23.42
C SER A 7 17.96 -17.98 -24.15
N ALA A 8 17.20 -16.95 -23.75
CA ALA A 8 15.84 -16.69 -24.21
C ALA A 8 14.84 -17.85 -24.00
N SER A 9 15.24 -18.91 -23.27
CA SER A 9 14.42 -20.07 -22.98
C SER A 9 13.32 -19.73 -21.96
N ILE A 10 12.19 -20.41 -22.06
CA ILE A 10 11.07 -20.24 -21.14
C ILE A 10 11.41 -20.97 -19.84
N LEU A 11 11.54 -20.23 -18.75
CA LEU A 11 11.80 -20.77 -17.41
C LEU A 11 10.50 -21.08 -16.66
N GLY A 12 9.40 -20.42 -17.05
CA GLY A 12 8.09 -20.67 -16.50
C GLY A 12 7.00 -20.03 -17.35
N GLU A 13 5.90 -20.72 -17.53
CA GLU A 13 4.72 -20.23 -18.22
C GLU A 13 3.49 -20.54 -17.38
N GLN A 14 2.65 -19.52 -17.20
CA GLN A 14 1.40 -19.61 -16.48
C GLN A 14 0.33 -19.01 -17.36
N THR A 15 -0.69 -19.80 -17.70
CA THR A 15 -1.90 -19.33 -18.37
C THR A 15 -2.77 -18.60 -17.35
N LEU A 16 -3.19 -17.38 -17.70
CA LEU A 16 -4.12 -16.56 -16.91
C LEU A 16 -5.47 -16.55 -17.64
N VAL A 17 -6.54 -16.88 -16.93
CA VAL A 17 -7.91 -16.80 -17.45
C VAL A 17 -8.68 -15.81 -16.59
N VAL A 18 -9.37 -14.87 -17.23
CA VAL A 18 -10.29 -13.95 -16.55
C VAL A 18 -11.67 -14.59 -16.57
N THR A 19 -12.20 -14.92 -15.40
CA THR A 19 -13.56 -15.47 -15.25
C THR A 19 -14.59 -14.34 -15.20
N GLU A 20 -15.86 -14.66 -15.45
CA GLU A 20 -16.96 -13.70 -15.22
C GLU A 20 -17.30 -13.52 -13.74
N GLU A 21 -16.75 -14.38 -12.88
CA GLU A 21 -16.94 -14.33 -11.44
C GLU A 21 -16.27 -13.08 -10.87
N LYS A 22 -17.10 -12.13 -10.44
CA LYS A 22 -16.63 -10.86 -9.87
C LYS A 22 -16.32 -11.04 -8.40
N VAL A 23 -15.16 -10.58 -7.99
CA VAL A 23 -14.77 -10.50 -6.57
C VAL A 23 -14.96 -9.07 -6.06
N THR A 24 -15.28 -8.95 -4.79
CA THR A 24 -15.49 -7.64 -4.13
C THR A 24 -14.39 -7.39 -3.12
N VAL A 25 -14.07 -6.11 -2.89
CA VAL A 25 -13.16 -5.71 -1.83
C VAL A 25 -13.84 -5.94 -0.49
N THR A 26 -13.23 -6.72 0.39
CA THR A 26 -13.75 -7.04 1.73
C THR A 26 -13.04 -6.25 2.82
N GLU A 27 -11.77 -5.90 2.61
CA GLU A 27 -10.94 -5.23 3.61
C GLU A 27 -9.91 -4.32 2.94
N LEU A 28 -9.65 -3.17 3.56
CA LEU A 28 -8.50 -2.31 3.26
C LEU A 28 -7.54 -2.40 4.45
N ARG A 29 -6.27 -2.68 4.18
CA ARG A 29 -5.20 -2.65 5.18
C ARG A 29 -4.22 -1.54 4.85
N ALA A 30 -3.76 -0.85 5.89
CA ALA A 30 -2.86 0.28 5.74
C ALA A 30 -1.71 0.18 6.75
N GLN A 31 -0.49 0.38 6.26
CA GLN A 31 0.71 0.41 7.08
C GLN A 31 1.54 1.65 6.74
N VAL A 32 1.90 2.42 7.77
CA VAL A 32 2.86 3.51 7.63
C VAL A 32 4.25 2.92 7.45
N VAL A 33 5.02 3.48 6.51
CA VAL A 33 6.40 3.11 6.24
C VAL A 33 7.24 4.39 6.25
N ALA A 34 7.92 4.62 7.38
CA ALA A 34 8.79 5.77 7.63
C ALA A 34 10.26 5.52 7.26
N GLY A 35 10.62 4.26 6.98
CA GLY A 35 11.98 3.87 6.64
C GLY A 35 12.10 2.39 6.30
N LEU A 36 13.29 1.99 5.86
CA LEU A 36 13.66 0.60 5.57
C LEU A 36 14.88 0.22 6.38
N ALA A 37 14.83 -0.94 7.04
CA ALA A 37 15.96 -1.57 7.70
C ALA A 37 16.39 -2.79 6.88
N LEU A 38 17.71 -2.94 6.68
CA LEU A 38 18.29 -4.08 5.98
C LEU A 38 19.09 -4.91 6.98
N GLU A 39 18.84 -6.22 7.01
CA GLU A 39 19.59 -7.20 7.80
C GLU A 39 20.27 -8.19 6.85
N LEU A 40 21.59 -8.33 6.99
CA LEU A 40 22.39 -9.27 6.21
C LEU A 40 22.80 -10.43 7.11
N ARG A 41 22.42 -11.65 6.73
CA ARG A 41 22.76 -12.87 7.48
C ARG A 41 23.57 -13.80 6.59
N PRO A 42 24.79 -14.19 7.00
CA PRO A 42 25.50 -15.26 6.31
C PRO A 42 24.68 -16.55 6.42
N GLN A 43 24.78 -17.42 5.43
CA GLN A 43 24.10 -18.71 5.40
C GLN A 43 25.10 -19.82 5.79
N PRO A 44 25.31 -20.10 7.10
CA PRO A 44 26.21 -21.16 7.52
C PRO A 44 25.71 -22.50 7.00
N GLY A 45 26.57 -23.23 6.28
CA GLY A 45 26.23 -24.49 5.61
C GLY A 45 26.03 -24.39 4.09
N HIS A 46 25.98 -23.17 3.55
CA HIS A 46 25.99 -22.90 2.11
C HIS A 46 27.34 -22.27 1.66
N HIS A 47 27.51 -22.01 0.36
CA HIS A 47 28.73 -21.41 -0.19
C HIS A 47 29.12 -20.14 0.60
N PRO A 48 30.41 -19.95 0.98
CA PRO A 48 30.84 -18.86 1.88
C PRO A 48 30.61 -17.44 1.34
N ALA A 49 30.22 -17.31 0.06
CA ALA A 49 29.85 -16.05 -0.58
C ALA A 49 28.34 -15.77 -0.57
N MET A 50 27.53 -16.66 0.01
CA MET A 50 26.08 -16.55 0.01
C MET A 50 25.59 -15.82 1.25
N VAL A 51 24.83 -14.74 1.02
CA VAL A 51 24.28 -13.88 2.07
C VAL A 51 22.79 -13.73 1.83
N THR A 52 21.99 -13.92 2.89
CA THR A 52 20.56 -13.59 2.87
C THR A 52 20.40 -12.14 3.27
N VAL A 53 19.74 -11.35 2.43
CA VAL A 53 19.39 -9.96 2.71
C VAL A 53 17.90 -9.88 3.02
N THR A 54 17.55 -9.37 4.19
CA THR A 54 16.17 -9.14 4.60
C THR A 54 15.91 -7.64 4.66
N ALA A 55 14.90 -7.16 3.94
CA ALA A 55 14.44 -5.78 4.01
C ALA A 55 13.14 -5.68 4.81
N ARG A 56 13.06 -4.73 5.76
CA ARG A 56 11.89 -4.52 6.62
C ARG A 56 11.52 -3.04 6.67
N GLY A 57 10.25 -2.72 6.40
CA GLY A 57 9.69 -1.39 6.62
C GLY A 57 9.52 -1.07 8.10
N THR A 58 9.91 0.13 8.51
CA THR A 58 9.74 0.63 9.88
C THR A 58 8.57 1.61 9.94
N PRO A 59 7.61 1.45 10.85
CA PRO A 59 6.38 2.27 10.86
C PRO A 59 6.51 3.61 11.60
N THR A 60 7.53 3.75 12.45
CA THR A 60 7.62 4.87 13.40
C THR A 60 8.34 6.07 12.81
N LEU A 61 7.68 7.23 12.81
CA LEU A 61 8.32 8.52 12.59
C LEU A 61 8.97 8.99 13.89
N ARG A 62 10.25 9.37 13.84
CA ARG A 62 11.07 9.67 15.01
C ARG A 62 11.37 11.15 15.18
N ILE A 63 11.32 11.91 14.09
CA ILE A 63 11.73 13.31 14.05
C ILE A 63 10.55 14.16 13.56
N PRO A 64 10.30 15.34 14.15
CA PRO A 64 9.33 16.28 13.59
C PRO A 64 9.67 16.60 12.13
N LYS A 65 8.64 16.76 11.32
CA LYS A 65 8.72 16.96 9.86
C LYS A 65 9.29 15.78 9.06
N GLN A 66 9.49 14.61 9.69
CA GLN A 66 9.80 13.40 8.94
C GLN A 66 8.60 13.00 8.10
N GLU A 67 8.84 12.66 6.83
CA GLU A 67 7.85 12.13 5.91
C GLU A 67 7.87 10.59 5.92
N ALA A 68 6.69 9.99 5.80
CA ALA A 68 6.48 8.56 5.62
C ALA A 68 5.47 8.31 4.51
N THR A 69 5.52 7.13 3.91
CA THR A 69 4.54 6.68 2.92
C THR A 69 3.58 5.67 3.52
N LEU A 70 2.54 5.31 2.76
CA LEU A 70 1.55 4.30 3.13
C LEU A 70 1.65 3.11 2.19
N SER A 71 1.81 1.91 2.77
CA SER A 71 1.60 0.65 2.07
C SER A 71 0.16 0.21 2.25
N LEU A 72 -0.59 0.11 1.15
CA LEU A 72 -2.01 -0.20 1.15
C LEU A 72 -2.26 -1.55 0.49
N TRP A 73 -3.08 -2.39 1.12
CA TRP A 73 -3.40 -3.72 0.63
C TRP A 73 -4.91 -3.93 0.61
N LEU A 74 -5.40 -4.53 -0.47
CA LEU A 74 -6.80 -4.90 -0.65
C LEU A 74 -6.95 -6.40 -0.41
N SER A 75 -7.89 -6.77 0.45
CA SER A 75 -8.38 -8.15 0.54
C SER A 75 -9.66 -8.27 -0.26
N PHE A 76 -9.80 -9.38 -0.97
CA PHE A 76 -10.97 -9.68 -1.79
C PHE A 76 -11.76 -10.88 -1.26
N SER A 77 -12.99 -11.02 -1.71
CA SER A 77 -13.90 -12.11 -1.32
C SER A 77 -13.42 -13.51 -1.69
N ASP A 78 -12.54 -13.64 -2.67
CA ASP A 78 -11.85 -14.87 -3.05
C ASP A 78 -10.61 -15.18 -2.18
N ARG A 79 -10.39 -14.38 -1.13
CA ARG A 79 -9.26 -14.46 -0.19
C ARG A 79 -7.91 -14.07 -0.80
N THR A 80 -7.90 -13.47 -1.98
CA THR A 80 -6.68 -12.88 -2.54
C THR A 80 -6.34 -11.57 -1.83
N LEU A 81 -5.06 -11.24 -1.83
CA LEU A 81 -4.48 -10.02 -1.28
C LEU A 81 -3.61 -9.37 -2.36
N ALA A 82 -3.86 -8.10 -2.64
CA ALA A 82 -3.10 -7.35 -3.63
C ALA A 82 -2.70 -5.98 -3.08
N PRO A 83 -1.46 -5.52 -3.32
CA PRO A 83 -1.08 -4.16 -3.02
C PRO A 83 -1.84 -3.19 -3.94
N LEU A 84 -2.29 -2.07 -3.39
CA LEU A 84 -3.10 -1.08 -4.12
C LEU A 84 -2.33 -0.52 -5.33
N GLU A 85 -1.01 -0.48 -5.26
CA GLU A 85 -0.11 -0.02 -6.31
C GLU A 85 -0.29 -0.76 -7.64
N LEU A 86 -0.81 -2.00 -7.63
CA LEU A 86 -1.08 -2.76 -8.86
C LEU A 86 -2.23 -2.17 -9.68
N TYR A 87 -3.16 -1.46 -9.02
CA TYR A 87 -4.32 -0.85 -9.67
C TYR A 87 -4.08 0.61 -10.05
N GLY A 88 -2.99 1.22 -9.57
CA GLY A 88 -2.68 2.63 -9.82
C GLY A 88 -3.47 3.57 -8.91
N TRP A 89 -2.81 4.67 -8.50
CA TRP A 89 -3.40 5.66 -7.59
C TRP A 89 -4.46 6.54 -8.26
N GLN A 90 -4.46 6.64 -9.60
CA GLN A 90 -5.48 7.36 -10.36
C GLN A 90 -6.84 6.65 -10.38
N ASP A 91 -6.84 5.32 -10.32
CA ASP A 91 -8.04 4.51 -10.40
C ASP A 91 -8.52 4.12 -8.99
N ALA A 92 -7.62 4.16 -8.00
CA ALA A 92 -7.93 3.97 -6.59
C ALA A 92 -8.31 5.30 -5.90
N ALA A 93 -9.60 5.54 -5.72
CA ALA A 93 -10.09 6.71 -4.99
C ALA A 93 -9.97 6.53 -3.46
N VAL A 94 -8.74 6.56 -2.93
CA VAL A 94 -8.47 6.47 -1.49
C VAL A 94 -8.39 7.86 -0.87
N ALA A 95 -9.26 8.14 0.10
CA ALA A 95 -9.17 9.31 0.96
C ALA A 95 -8.41 8.95 2.24
N VAL A 96 -7.43 9.76 2.62
CA VAL A 96 -6.65 9.62 3.85
C VAL A 96 -6.85 10.88 4.69
N THR A 97 -7.15 10.71 5.97
CA THR A 97 -7.37 11.80 6.92
C THR A 97 -6.59 11.55 8.20
N SER A 98 -6.07 12.62 8.81
CA SER A 98 -5.49 12.55 10.15
C SER A 98 -6.56 12.84 11.20
N LEU A 99 -6.59 12.02 12.25
CA LEU A 99 -7.45 12.21 13.42
C LEU A 99 -6.87 13.21 14.42
N ASP A 100 -5.56 13.45 14.37
CA ASP A 100 -4.88 14.45 15.18
C ASP A 100 -3.78 15.18 14.37
N PRO A 101 -4.13 16.32 13.75
CA PRO A 101 -3.18 17.13 12.98
C PRO A 101 -2.02 17.69 13.80
N SER A 102 -2.10 17.70 15.14
CA SER A 102 -0.98 18.11 15.99
C SER A 102 0.10 17.04 16.10
N VAL A 103 -0.24 15.77 15.83
CA VAL A 103 0.69 14.65 15.83
C VAL A 103 1.16 14.34 14.42
N ALA A 104 0.25 14.29 13.44
CA ALA A 104 0.60 13.99 12.07
C ALA A 104 -0.33 14.65 11.05
N THR A 105 0.24 15.11 9.95
CA THR A 105 -0.49 15.65 8.79
C THR A 105 -0.39 14.69 7.62
N VAL A 106 -1.38 14.76 6.71
CA VAL A 106 -1.44 13.93 5.52
C VAL A 106 -1.47 14.82 4.28
N GLY A 107 -0.75 14.41 3.24
CA GLY A 107 -0.65 15.11 1.97
C GLY A 107 -0.74 14.17 0.79
N GLY A 108 -0.72 14.72 -0.42
CA GLY A 108 -0.77 13.95 -1.67
C GLY A 108 -2.17 13.61 -2.17
N VAL A 109 -3.23 13.81 -1.38
CA VAL A 109 -4.63 13.61 -1.83
C VAL A 109 -5.31 14.97 -1.99
N SER A 110 -4.99 15.69 -3.08
CA SER A 110 -5.65 16.96 -3.41
C SER A 110 -6.77 16.76 -4.43
N PRO A 111 -7.98 17.34 -4.23
CA PRO A 111 -9.01 17.33 -5.26
C PRO A 111 -8.49 18.06 -6.51
N GLY A 112 -8.31 17.32 -7.61
CA GLY A 112 -7.82 17.84 -8.89
C GLY A 112 -6.42 17.37 -9.30
N VAL A 113 -5.66 16.70 -8.43
CA VAL A 113 -4.38 16.04 -8.79
C VAL A 113 -4.51 14.54 -8.48
N PRO A 114 -5.12 13.75 -9.39
CA PRO A 114 -5.50 12.36 -9.15
C PRO A 114 -4.33 11.36 -9.04
N THR A 115 -3.08 11.82 -9.12
CA THR A 115 -1.92 10.93 -9.34
C THR A 115 -0.92 10.86 -8.19
N ALA A 116 -1.07 11.68 -7.14
CA ALA A 116 -0.10 11.72 -6.05
C ALA A 116 -0.39 10.64 -4.99
N ARG A 117 0.64 9.85 -4.67
CA ARG A 117 0.57 8.87 -3.57
C ARG A 117 0.39 9.63 -2.24
N PRO A 118 -0.46 9.14 -1.33
CA PRO A 118 -0.58 9.75 -0.02
C PRO A 118 0.73 9.60 0.76
N TRP A 119 1.09 10.68 1.45
CA TRP A 119 2.21 10.71 2.38
C TRP A 119 1.76 11.29 3.72
N VAL A 120 2.52 10.98 4.75
CA VAL A 120 2.25 11.36 6.14
C VAL A 120 3.48 12.10 6.67
N VAL A 121 3.28 13.23 7.34
CA VAL A 121 4.37 13.94 8.03
C VAL A 121 4.11 13.96 9.52
N ALA A 122 5.14 13.66 10.30
CA ALA A 122 5.10 13.83 11.75
C ALA A 122 5.15 15.31 12.10
N GLU A 123 4.20 15.77 12.91
CA GLU A 123 4.12 17.15 13.40
C GLU A 123 4.53 17.26 14.86
N GLY A 124 4.17 16.25 15.66
CA GLY A 124 4.38 16.27 17.10
C GLY A 124 4.39 14.86 17.70
N PRO A 125 4.61 14.76 19.02
CA PRO A 125 4.62 13.49 19.72
C PRO A 125 3.20 12.90 19.83
N GLY A 126 3.05 11.63 19.48
CA GLY A 126 1.81 10.89 19.68
C GLY A 126 1.97 9.43 19.28
N ARG A 127 0.93 8.62 19.50
CA ARG A 127 0.91 7.19 19.17
C ARG A 127 -0.53 6.70 18.97
N GLY A 128 -0.69 5.69 18.13
CA GLY A 128 -1.95 4.96 17.98
C GLY A 128 -2.50 5.01 16.56
N ALA A 129 -3.75 4.58 16.39
CA ALA A 129 -4.47 4.62 15.11
C ALA A 129 -4.90 6.06 14.80
N LEU A 130 -3.97 6.86 14.28
CA LEU A 130 -4.15 8.30 14.04
C LEU A 130 -4.55 8.64 12.61
N LEU A 131 -4.51 7.67 11.70
CA LEU A 131 -4.89 7.86 10.30
C LEU A 131 -6.15 7.06 9.99
N GLN A 132 -7.11 7.71 9.34
CA GLN A 132 -8.33 7.08 8.85
C GLN A 132 -8.36 7.11 7.33
N LEU A 133 -8.61 5.95 6.72
CA LEU A 133 -8.60 5.74 5.28
C LEU A 133 -9.96 5.22 4.80
N HIS A 134 -10.40 5.73 3.66
CA HIS A 134 -11.62 5.31 2.98
C HIS A 134 -11.33 5.02 1.52
N LEU A 135 -11.59 3.79 1.08
CA LEU A 135 -11.58 3.43 -0.33
C LEU A 135 -12.95 3.76 -0.93
N HIS A 136 -13.00 4.56 -1.97
CA HIS A 136 -14.23 4.87 -2.70
C HIS A 136 -14.21 4.25 -4.09
N PRO A 137 -15.39 4.07 -4.71
CA PRO A 137 -15.46 3.78 -6.13
C PRO A 137 -14.81 4.93 -6.93
N PRO A 138 -14.12 4.61 -8.04
CA PRO A 138 -13.65 5.62 -8.98
C PRO A 138 -14.81 6.52 -9.44
N ASP A 139 -14.52 7.76 -9.81
CA ASP A 139 -15.57 8.72 -10.21
C ASP A 139 -16.42 8.21 -11.38
N ALA A 140 -15.82 7.49 -12.34
CA ALA A 140 -16.53 6.83 -13.45
C ALA A 140 -17.60 5.81 -12.99
N CYS A 141 -17.45 5.27 -11.78
CA CYS A 141 -18.38 4.30 -11.20
C CYS A 141 -19.45 4.94 -10.30
N ARG A 142 -19.36 6.24 -10.00
CA ARG A 142 -20.31 6.94 -9.12
C ARG A 142 -21.60 7.23 -9.88
N ARG A 143 -22.62 6.39 -9.65
CA ARG A 143 -23.98 6.61 -10.20
C ARG A 143 -24.80 7.50 -9.26
N GLY A 144 -25.12 8.71 -9.70
CA GLY A 144 -26.06 9.63 -9.02
C GLY A 144 -25.42 10.72 -8.16
N ARG A 145 -26.25 11.65 -7.65
CA ARG A 145 -25.83 12.83 -6.85
C ARG A 145 -25.48 12.53 -5.39
N HIS A 146 -25.60 11.27 -4.95
CA HIS A 146 -25.31 10.89 -3.56
C HIS A 146 -23.84 10.50 -3.42
N ARG A 147 -23.18 10.94 -2.33
CA ARG A 147 -21.84 10.48 -1.97
C ARG A 147 -21.86 8.95 -1.88
N ALA A 148 -21.15 8.29 -2.79
CA ALA A 148 -21.01 6.84 -2.77
C ALA A 148 -20.36 6.41 -1.43
N ALA A 149 -20.97 5.44 -0.76
CA ALA A 149 -20.40 4.86 0.46
C ALA A 149 -18.98 4.33 0.18
N ALA A 150 -18.13 4.36 1.21
CA ALA A 150 -16.81 3.75 1.11
C ALA A 150 -16.95 2.24 0.87
N LEU A 151 -16.19 1.71 -0.08
CA LEU A 151 -16.07 0.27 -0.36
C LEU A 151 -15.41 -0.46 0.79
N ALA A 152 -14.40 0.15 1.39
CA ALA A 152 -13.69 -0.35 2.55
C ALA A 152 -13.09 0.81 3.35
N THR A 153 -12.87 0.59 4.64
CA THR A 153 -12.26 1.56 5.54
C THR A 153 -11.12 0.92 6.30
N ALA A 154 -10.08 1.69 6.59
CA ALA A 154 -8.93 1.24 7.36
C ALA A 154 -8.46 2.32 8.34
N THR A 155 -7.71 1.89 9.35
CA THR A 155 -6.93 2.78 10.19
C THR A 155 -5.46 2.40 10.12
N ALA A 156 -4.57 3.37 10.09
CA ALA A 156 -3.14 3.13 10.18
C ALA A 156 -2.56 3.69 11.48
N TRP A 157 -1.60 2.94 12.03
CA TRP A 157 -0.93 3.26 13.28
C TRP A 157 0.31 4.11 13.04
N LEU A 158 0.51 5.10 13.91
CA LEU A 158 1.69 5.95 14.02
C LEU A 158 2.37 5.75 15.38
#